data_AF-A0A168R5U6-F1
#
_entry.id   AF-A0A168R5U6-F1
#
_cell.length_a   1.000
_cell.length_b   1.000
_cell.length_c   1.000
_cell.angle_alpha   90.00
_cell.angle_beta   90.00
_cell.angle_gamma   90.00
#
_symmetry.space_group_name_H-M   'P 1'
#
loop_
_entity.id
_entity.type
_entity.pdbx_description
1 polymer ?
#
loop_
_entity_poly.entity_id
_entity_poly.type
_entity_poly.pdbx_seq_one_letter_code
_entity_poly.pdbx_strand_id
1 'polypeptide(L)'
;MGKVHGSLARAGKVKSQCPKVAKQEKKKALTGRAKMRQVYNRRFVNVTSQQQQQQQQQQQQQQQQQQQQQQQQQQQQQQQQQQQTNDVKSSTVALVFFLAHDNK
;
A
#
# COMPACT_ATOMS: atom_id res chain seq x y z
N MET A 1 -40.18 54.59 -8.55
CA MET A 1 -40.42 53.55 -9.57
C MET A 1 -39.27 53.58 -10.57
N GLY A 2 -38.25 52.74 -10.37
CA GLY A 2 -37.06 52.71 -11.23
C GLY A 2 -37.31 51.94 -12.53
N LYS A 3 -36.68 52.37 -13.63
CA LYS A 3 -36.71 51.68 -14.93
C LYS A 3 -36.03 50.32 -14.82
N VAL A 4 -36.83 49.25 -14.81
CA VAL A 4 -36.34 47.87 -14.75
C VAL A 4 -35.63 47.54 -16.07
N HIS A 5 -34.33 47.27 -16.01
CA HIS A 5 -33.54 46.87 -17.18
C HIS A 5 -33.55 45.35 -17.32
N GLY A 6 -34.04 44.90 -18.47
CA GLY A 6 -34.11 43.49 -18.84
C GLY A 6 -35.28 43.25 -19.78
N SER A 7 -35.00 43.08 -21.07
CA SER A 7 -36.02 42.70 -22.04
C SER A 7 -36.50 41.28 -21.75
N LEU A 8 -37.83 41.07 -21.74
CA LEU A 8 -38.45 39.75 -21.58
C LEU A 8 -37.98 38.72 -22.64
N ALA A 9 -37.46 39.21 -23.77
CA ALA A 9 -36.93 38.42 -24.88
C ALA A 9 -35.82 37.42 -24.52
N ARG A 10 -35.19 37.54 -23.34
CA ARG A 10 -34.12 36.61 -22.88
C ARG A 10 -34.60 35.57 -21.88
N ALA A 11 -35.87 35.59 -21.48
CA ALA A 11 -36.41 34.64 -20.52
C ALA A 11 -36.33 33.20 -21.07
N GLY A 12 -35.80 32.27 -20.28
CA GLY A 12 -35.74 30.85 -20.63
C GLY A 12 -34.69 30.44 -21.67
N LYS A 13 -33.90 31.38 -22.24
CA LYS A 13 -32.87 31.11 -23.27
C LYS A 13 -31.95 29.94 -22.90
N VAL A 14 -31.48 29.90 -21.66
CA VAL A 14 -30.55 28.85 -21.20
C VAL A 14 -31.25 27.48 -21.15
N LYS A 15 -32.49 27.43 -20.68
CA LYS A 15 -33.25 26.17 -20.57
C LYS A 15 -33.63 25.59 -21.93
N SER A 16 -33.86 26.43 -22.94
CA SER A 16 -34.16 25.99 -24.31
C SER A 16 -32.92 25.60 -25.11
N GLN A 17 -31.77 26.19 -24.82
CA GLN A 17 -30.50 25.82 -25.44
C GLN A 17 -29.93 24.49 -24.92
N CYS A 18 -30.22 24.11 -23.67
CA CYS A 18 -29.74 22.84 -23.11
C CYS A 18 -30.45 21.63 -23.75
N PRO A 19 -29.72 20.58 -24.17
CA PRO A 19 -30.33 19.36 -24.69
C PRO A 19 -31.22 18.71 -23.62
N LYS A 20 -32.45 18.35 -24.00
CA LYS A 20 -33.42 17.77 -23.07
C LYS A 20 -33.16 16.28 -22.88
N VAL A 21 -32.51 15.92 -21.79
CA VAL A 21 -32.27 14.51 -21.43
C VAL A 21 -33.49 13.94 -20.69
N ALA A 22 -34.02 12.82 -21.19
CA ALA A 22 -35.09 12.07 -20.52
C ALA A 22 -34.57 11.39 -19.24
N LYS A 23 -35.43 11.23 -18.24
CA LYS A 23 -35.05 10.51 -17.02
C LYS A 23 -34.90 9.03 -17.35
N GLN A 24 -33.74 8.46 -17.02
CA GLN A 24 -33.52 7.02 -17.11
C GLN A 24 -34.39 6.27 -16.09
N GLU A 25 -34.91 5.11 -16.49
CA GLU A 25 -35.59 4.21 -15.58
C GLU A 25 -34.59 3.62 -14.57
N LYS A 26 -34.89 3.78 -13.29
CA LYS A 26 -34.07 3.27 -12.18
C LYS A 26 -34.94 2.49 -11.23
N LYS A 27 -34.36 1.49 -10.59
CA LYS A 27 -35.03 0.73 -9.52
C LYS A 27 -35.46 1.69 -8.41
N LYS A 28 -36.61 1.38 -7.79
CA LYS A 28 -37.14 2.18 -6.68
C LYS A 28 -36.12 2.23 -5.55
N ALA A 29 -35.86 3.44 -5.04
CA ALA A 29 -34.97 3.61 -3.90
C ALA A 29 -35.59 3.00 -2.64
N LEU A 30 -34.76 2.42 -1.78
CA LEU A 30 -35.21 1.98 -0.45
C LEU A 30 -35.69 3.20 0.36
N THR A 31 -36.75 3.00 1.13
CA THR A 31 -37.36 4.04 1.98
C THR A 31 -37.40 3.60 3.45
N GLY A 32 -37.62 4.56 4.36
CA GLY A 32 -37.79 4.30 5.79
C GLY A 32 -36.62 3.56 6.46
N ARG A 33 -36.94 2.54 7.26
CA ARG A 33 -35.97 1.76 8.04
C ARG A 33 -34.93 1.05 7.17
N ALA A 34 -35.33 0.53 6.01
CA ALA A 34 -34.43 -0.15 5.08
C ALA A 34 -33.33 0.81 4.58
N LYS A 35 -33.71 2.05 4.24
CA LYS A 35 -32.76 3.10 3.86
C LYS A 35 -31.80 3.43 4.99
N MET A 36 -32.31 3.58 6.23
CA MET A 36 -31.46 3.91 7.37
C MET A 36 -30.45 2.79 7.69
N ARG A 37 -30.85 1.52 7.57
CA ARG A 37 -29.91 0.39 7.70
C ARG A 37 -28.82 0.43 6.64
N GLN A 38 -29.19 0.71 5.38
CA GLN A 38 -28.21 0.81 4.30
C GLN A 38 -27.24 1.98 4.52
N VAL A 39 -27.74 3.14 4.97
CA VAL A 39 -26.90 4.31 5.27
C VAL A 39 -25.93 4.02 6.40
N TYR A 40 -26.39 3.38 7.48
CA TYR A 40 -25.52 2.98 8.60
C TYR A 40 -24.41 2.02 8.15
N ASN A 41 -24.77 0.95 7.44
CA ASN A 41 -23.79 -0.02 6.94
C ASN A 41 -22.76 0.65 6.02
N ARG A 42 -23.21 1.55 5.13
CA ARG A 42 -22.33 2.25 4.18
C ARG A 42 -21.40 3.25 4.87
N ARG A 43 -21.89 4.01 5.87
CA ARG A 43 -21.12 5.07 6.53
C ARG A 43 -20.15 4.53 7.57
N PHE A 44 -20.54 3.50 8.31
CA PHE A 44 -19.80 3.07 9.49
C PHE A 44 -19.20 1.68 9.29
N VAL A 45 -20.04 0.64 9.14
CA VAL A 45 -19.57 -0.76 9.13
C VAL A 45 -18.58 -1.04 8.01
N ASN A 46 -18.86 -0.57 6.79
CA ASN A 46 -18.00 -0.85 5.64
C ASN A 46 -16.70 -0.03 5.65
N VAL A 47 -16.69 1.14 6.28
CA VAL A 47 -15.48 1.99 6.37
C VAL A 47 -14.56 1.46 7.46
N THR A 48 -15.12 1.09 8.62
CA THR A 48 -14.33 0.56 9.74
C THR A 48 -13.72 -0.80 9.43
N SER A 49 -14.44 -1.68 8.73
CA SER A 49 -13.91 -3.00 8.35
C SER A 49 -12.73 -2.90 7.37
N GLN A 50 -12.77 -1.96 6.43
CA GLN A 50 -11.65 -1.74 5.50
C GLN A 50 -10.41 -1.17 6.19
N GLN A 51 -10.59 -0.26 7.15
CA GLN A 51 -9.46 0.26 7.93
C GLN A 51 -8.78 -0.82 8.78
N GLN A 52 -9.55 -1.73 9.37
CA GLN A 52 -9.00 -2.86 10.14
C GLN A 52 -8.22 -3.84 9.26
N GLN A 53 -8.74 -4.16 8.06
CA GLN A 53 -8.04 -5.06 7.13
C GLN A 53 -6.70 -4.47 6.64
N GLN A 54 -6.65 -3.16 6.38
CA GLN A 54 -5.40 -2.50 5.99
C GLN A 54 -4.35 -2.53 7.10
N GLN A 55 -4.74 -2.35 8.37
CA GLN A 55 -3.80 -2.45 9.49
C GLN A 55 -3.23 -3.86 9.64
N GLN A 56 -4.05 -4.90 9.48
CA GLN A 56 -3.58 -6.29 9.51
C GLN A 56 -2.57 -6.60 8.40
N GLN A 57 -2.81 -6.11 7.19
CA GLN A 57 -1.85 -6.28 6.09
C GLN A 57 -0.51 -5.56 6.35
N GLN A 58 -0.54 -4.36 6.93
CA GLN A 58 0.70 -3.65 7.31
C GLN A 58 1.50 -4.39 8.38
N GLN A 59 0.84 -4.97 9.39
CA GLN A 59 1.54 -5.76 10.40
C GLN A 59 2.19 -7.03 9.81
N GLN A 60 1.50 -7.72 8.89
CA GLN A 60 2.10 -8.88 8.21
C GLN A 60 3.32 -8.49 7.37
N GLN A 61 3.28 -7.36 6.65
CA GLN A 61 4.44 -6.89 5.90
C GLN A 61 5.64 -6.55 6.80
N GLN A 62 5.41 -5.92 7.96
CA GLN A 62 6.49 -5.64 8.91
C GLN A 62 7.13 -6.93 9.45
N GLN A 63 6.34 -7.96 9.77
CA GLN A 63 6.89 -9.24 10.21
C GLN A 63 7.74 -9.92 9.13
N GLN A 64 7.29 -9.89 7.87
CA GLN A 64 8.10 -10.44 6.77
C GLN A 64 9.43 -9.69 6.59
N GLN A 65 9.43 -8.36 6.70
CA GLN A 65 10.67 -7.58 6.64
C GLN A 65 11.64 -7.93 7.77
N GLN A 66 11.15 -8.10 9.00
CA GLN A 66 12.01 -8.50 10.12
C GLN A 66 12.62 -9.89 9.90
N GLN A 67 11.86 -10.85 9.39
CA GLN A 67 12.39 -12.19 9.08
C GLN A 67 13.48 -12.14 8.00
N GLN A 68 13.31 -11.32 6.95
CA GLN A 68 14.35 -11.15 5.93
C GLN A 68 15.64 -10.53 6.48
N GLN A 69 15.54 -9.54 7.38
CA GLN A 69 16.72 -8.95 8.02
C GLN A 69 17.48 -9.95 8.88
N GLN A 70 16.79 -10.80 9.64
CA GLN A 70 17.44 -11.84 10.44
C GLN A 70 18.18 -12.87 9.57
N GLN A 71 17.60 -13.28 8.43
CA GLN A 71 18.27 -14.19 7.50
C GLN A 71 19.54 -13.57 6.91
N GLN A 72 19.52 -12.28 6.55
CA GLN A 72 20.72 -11.60 6.05
C GLN A 72 21.83 -11.54 7.11
N GLN A 73 21.50 -11.25 8.37
CA GLN A 73 22.50 -11.25 9.44
C GLN A 73 23.14 -12.64 9.65
N GLN A 74 22.35 -13.71 9.61
CA GLN A 74 22.88 -15.06 9.70
C GLN A 74 23.84 -15.39 8.54
N GLN A 75 23.51 -14.98 7.31
CA GLN A 75 24.41 -15.17 6.17
C GLN A 75 25.73 -14.40 6.33
N GLN A 76 25.69 -13.16 6.85
CA GLN A 76 26.92 -12.40 7.12
C GLN A 76 27.80 -13.07 8.19
N GLN A 77 27.20 -13.61 9.26
CA GLN A 77 27.96 -14.35 10.27
C GLN A 77 28.61 -15.61 9.71
N GLN A 78 27.92 -16.34 8.83
CA GLN A 78 28.50 -17.52 8.15
C GLN A 78 29.67 -17.13 7.23
N GLN A 79 29.59 -16.00 6.53
CA GLN A 79 30.69 -15.51 5.70
C GLN A 79 31.92 -15.09 6.53
N GLN A 80 31.73 -14.47 7.70
CA GLN A 80 32.83 -14.12 8.60
C GLN A 80 33.53 -15.37 9.18
N GLN A 81 32.77 -16.43 9.50
CA GLN A 81 33.37 -17.70 9.92
C GLN A 81 34.19 -18.34 8.79
N GLN A 82 33.74 -18.26 7.54
CA GLN A 82 34.50 -18.77 6.40
C GLN A 82 35.83 -18.02 6.20
N GLN A 83 35.87 -16.70 6.37
CA GLN A 83 37.11 -15.91 6.27
C GLN A 83 38.15 -16.34 7.32
N GLN A 84 37.75 -16.52 8.58
CA GLN A 84 38.66 -17.04 9.62
C GLN A 84 39.16 -18.46 9.31
N THR A 85 38.30 -19.35 8.78
CA THR A 85 38.77 -20.69 8.41
C THR A 85 39.76 -20.67 7.24
N ASN A 86 39.65 -19.69 6.33
CA ASN A 86 40.55 -19.54 5.20
C ASN A 86 41.90 -18.93 5.64
N ASP A 87 41.91 -18.00 6.60
CA ASP A 87 43.15 -17.44 7.17
C ASP A 87 43.95 -18.48 7.97
N VAL A 88 43.30 -19.31 8.78
CA VAL A 88 43.99 -20.38 9.54
C VAL A 88 44.53 -21.46 8.59
N LYS A 89 43.81 -21.79 7.51
CA LYS A 89 44.29 -22.72 6.46
C LYS A 89 45.47 -22.14 5.67
N SER A 90 45.46 -20.85 5.33
CA SER A 90 46.58 -20.18 4.66
C SER A 90 47.81 -20.09 5.56
N SER A 91 47.64 -19.76 6.85
CA SER A 91 48.74 -19.71 7.83
C SER A 91 49.34 -21.09 8.12
N THR A 92 48.53 -22.16 8.11
CA THR A 92 49.03 -23.54 8.31
C THR A 92 49.84 -24.01 7.10
N VAL A 93 49.38 -23.71 5.87
CA VAL A 93 50.12 -24.01 4.65
C VAL A 93 51.43 -23.22 4.61
N ALA A 94 51.44 -21.94 5.02
CA ALA A 94 52.66 -21.13 5.10
C ALA A 94 53.65 -21.65 6.16
N LEU A 95 53.18 -22.13 7.32
CA LEU A 95 54.04 -22.67 8.38
C LEU A 95 54.65 -24.03 7.99
N VAL A 96 53.90 -24.87 7.26
CA VAL A 96 54.41 -26.11 6.65
C VAL A 96 55.41 -25.81 5.52
N PHE A 97 55.20 -24.75 4.73
CA PHE A 97 56.14 -24.35 3.67
C PHE A 97 57.43 -23.70 4.22
N PHE A 98 57.35 -22.99 5.35
CA PHE A 98 58.52 -22.35 6.00
C PHE A 98 59.42 -23.37 6.71
N LEU A 99 58.84 -24.41 7.33
CA LEU A 99 59.60 -25.52 7.93
C LEU A 99 60.28 -26.44 6.88
N ALA A 100 59.83 -26.42 5.63
CA ALA A 100 60.41 -27.23 4.54
C ALA A 100 61.65 -26.58 3.89
N HIS A 101 61.99 -25.33 4.22
CA HIS A 101 63.08 -24.59 3.58
C HIS A 101 64.37 -24.48 4.43
N ASP A 102 64.35 -24.89 5.70
CA ASP A 102 65.50 -24.91 6.63
C ASP A 102 66.16 -26.31 6.77
N ASN A 103 66.17 -27.09 5.69
CA ASN A 103 67.03 -28.28 5.58
C ASN A 103 67.98 -28.13 4.38
N LYS A 104 68.98 -27.26 4.55
CA LYS A 104 70.24 -27.34 3.80
C LYS A 104 71.40 -26.75 4.59
#